data_AF-A0A3N5IZ06-F1
#
_entry.id   AF-A0A3N5IZ06-F1
#
_cell.length_a   1.000
_cell.length_b   1.000
_cell.length_c   1.000
_cell.angle_alpha   90.00
_cell.angle_beta   90.00
_cell.angle_gamma   90.00
#
_symmetry.space_group_name_H-M   'P 1'
#
loop_
_entity.id
_entity.type
_entity.pdbx_description
1 polymer ?
#
loop_
_entity_poly.entity_id
_entity_poly.type
_entity_poly.pdbx_seq_one_letter_code
_entity_poly.pdbx_strand_id
1 'polypeptide(L)'
;KARVVLRIDSSYDRIPDDSDAAILTSGLLGGQYVGLSPGGSETFFADGDRIDFTQSAIVLESLISKFLFSRAEEAATTPQETPN
;
A
#
# COMPACT_ATOMS: atom_id res chain seq x y z
N LYS A 1 -11.38 -13.90 1.38
CA LYS A 1 -11.46 -12.43 1.18
C LYS A 1 -11.97 -11.82 2.46
N ALA A 2 -11.28 -10.83 3.02
CA ALA A 2 -11.77 -10.09 4.19
C ALA A 2 -12.74 -8.99 3.75
N ARG A 3 -13.71 -8.65 4.60
CA ARG A 3 -14.59 -7.48 4.45
C ARG A 3 -14.41 -6.61 5.68
N VAL A 4 -14.13 -5.33 5.46
CA VAL A 4 -13.99 -4.32 6.52
C VAL A 4 -15.10 -3.31 6.33
N VAL A 5 -15.70 -2.87 7.43
CA VAL A 5 -16.67 -1.77 7.45
C VAL A 5 -16.02 -0.64 8.24
N LEU A 6 -15.94 0.53 7.63
CA LEU A 6 -15.37 1.73 8.23
C LEU A 6 -16.51 2.62 8.71
N ARG A 7 -16.33 3.26 9.86
CA ARG A 7 -17.17 4.37 10.29
C ARG A 7 -16.36 5.64 10.15
N ILE A 8 -16.78 6.51 9.25
CA ILE A 8 -16.14 7.80 9.00
C ILE A 8 -16.88 8.88 9.79
N ASP A 9 -16.13 9.83 10.33
CA ASP A 9 -16.72 10.98 11.02
C ASP A 9 -17.42 11.89 10.01
N SER A 10 -18.62 12.38 10.36
CA SER A 10 -19.45 13.19 9.45
C SER A 10 -18.83 14.52 9.05
N SER A 11 -17.79 14.98 9.75
CA SER A 11 -17.00 16.15 9.33
C SER A 11 -16.18 15.92 8.05
N TYR A 12 -16.05 14.67 7.61
CA TYR A 12 -15.36 14.26 6.38
C TYR A 12 -16.35 13.69 5.34
N ASP A 13 -17.34 14.50 4.96
CA ASP A 13 -18.42 14.13 4.02
C ASP A 13 -18.08 14.37 2.52
N ARG A 14 -16.84 14.77 2.22
CA ARG A 14 -16.36 15.09 0.87
C ARG A 14 -15.23 14.20 0.40
N ILE A 15 -15.31 12.91 0.70
CA ILE A 15 -14.36 11.91 0.18
C ILE A 15 -14.85 11.52 -1.22
N PRO A 16 -14.06 11.79 -2.29
CA PRO A 16 -14.46 11.44 -3.66
C PRO A 16 -14.79 9.95 -3.81
N ASP A 17 -15.82 9.60 -4.58
CA ASP A 17 -16.26 8.21 -4.77
C ASP A 17 -15.29 7.34 -5.59
N ASP A 18 -14.30 7.96 -6.23
CA ASP A 18 -13.18 7.30 -6.91
C ASP A 18 -11.93 7.15 -6.03
N SER A 19 -12.02 7.47 -4.74
CA SER A 19 -10.88 7.32 -3.81
C SER A 19 -10.46 5.87 -3.63
N ASP A 20 -9.18 5.65 -3.34
CA ASP A 20 -8.62 4.34 -3.01
C ASP A 20 -8.39 4.17 -1.51
N ALA A 21 -8.31 2.90 -1.09
CA ALA A 21 -7.98 2.51 0.27
C ALA A 21 -6.79 1.54 0.31
N ALA A 22 -5.82 1.80 1.19
CA ALA A 22 -4.65 0.96 1.37
C ALA A 22 -4.47 0.55 2.84
N ILE A 23 -4.04 -0.69 3.10
CA ILE A 23 -3.60 -1.08 4.43
C ILE A 23 -2.13 -0.69 4.59
N LEU A 24 -1.87 0.24 5.50
CA LEU A 24 -0.56 0.83 5.78
C LEU A 24 -0.08 0.44 7.18
N THR A 25 1.23 0.58 7.42
CA THR A 25 1.86 0.34 8.72
C THR A 25 2.45 1.65 9.22
N SER A 26 2.23 1.97 10.50
CA SER A 26 2.84 3.15 11.12
C SER A 26 4.34 2.92 11.31
N GLY A 27 5.16 3.51 10.43
CA GLY A 27 6.60 3.25 10.41
C GLY A 27 6.90 1.78 10.05
N LEU A 28 7.99 1.23 10.59
CA LEU A 28 8.42 -0.14 10.27
C LEU A 28 7.70 -1.21 11.12
N LEU A 29 7.38 -0.90 12.38
CA LEU A 29 6.93 -1.87 13.38
C LEU A 29 5.67 -1.44 14.14
N GLY A 30 5.02 -0.35 13.73
CA GLY A 30 3.81 0.14 14.37
C GLY A 30 2.56 -0.66 13.99
N GLY A 31 1.41 -0.20 14.48
CA GLY A 31 0.12 -0.78 14.13
C GLY A 31 -0.24 -0.59 12.66
N GLN A 32 -1.12 -1.45 12.16
CA GLN A 32 -1.71 -1.30 10.82
C GLN A 32 -2.92 -0.36 10.86
N TYR A 33 -3.10 0.42 9.81
CA TYR A 33 -4.22 1.32 9.63
C TYR A 33 -4.67 1.36 8.16
N VAL A 34 -5.88 1.86 7.92
CA VAL A 34 -6.38 2.09 6.56
C VAL A 34 -6.08 3.55 6.19
N GLY A 35 -5.27 3.75 5.15
CA GLY A 35 -5.11 5.03 4.49
C GLY A 35 -6.13 5.18 3.36
N LEU A 36 -6.68 6.39 3.20
CA LEU A 36 -7.53 6.76 2.07
C LEU A 36 -6.81 7.82 1.24
N SER A 37 -6.78 7.64 -0.08
CA SER A 37 -6.24 8.63 -1.01
C SER A 37 -7.39 9.20 -1.83
N PRO A 38 -7.63 10.52 -1.77
CA PRO A 38 -8.72 11.12 -2.53
C PRO A 38 -8.46 11.02 -4.03
N GLY A 39 -9.50 10.64 -4.76
CA GLY A 39 -9.51 10.72 -6.21
C GLY A 39 -9.87 12.12 -6.72
N GLY A 40 -10.29 12.21 -7.97
CA GLY A 40 -10.61 13.45 -8.67
C GLY A 40 -12.10 13.65 -8.96
N SER A 41 -12.97 12.74 -8.49
CA SER A 41 -14.40 12.81 -8.73
C SER A 41 -15.05 14.04 -8.10
N GLU A 42 -16.08 14.56 -8.76
CA GLU A 42 -16.94 15.63 -8.23
C GLU A 42 -18.06 15.08 -7.33
N THR A 43 -18.25 13.76 -7.30
CA THR A 43 -19.19 13.05 -6.43
C THR A 43 -18.49 12.42 -5.24
N PHE A 44 -19.22 12.26 -4.14
CA PHE A 44 -18.68 11.80 -2.85
C PHE A 44 -19.39 10.53 -2.38
N PHE A 45 -18.67 9.71 -1.59
CA PHE A 45 -19.25 8.52 -0.97
C PHE A 45 -20.39 8.87 -0.02
N ALA A 46 -21.44 8.05 -0.06
CA ALA A 46 -22.54 8.02 0.88
C ALA A 46 -22.43 6.83 1.86
N ASP A 47 -23.29 6.82 2.89
CA ASP A 47 -23.36 5.68 3.80
C ASP A 47 -23.76 4.40 3.07
N GLY A 48 -23.06 3.31 3.37
CA GLY A 48 -23.23 2.01 2.73
C GLY A 48 -22.50 1.83 1.40
N ASP A 49 -21.86 2.88 0.86
CA ASP A 49 -21.05 2.77 -0.34
C ASP A 49 -19.81 1.90 -0.12
N ARG A 50 -19.22 1.48 -1.24
CA ARG A 50 -18.07 0.60 -1.28
C ARG A 50 -16.91 1.27 -2.00
N ILE A 51 -15.75 1.22 -1.39
CA ILE A 51 -14.49 1.55 -2.06
C ILE A 51 -14.11 0.41 -2.99
N ASP A 52 -14.02 0.70 -4.28
CA ASP A 52 -13.70 -0.30 -5.31
C ASP A 52 -12.18 -0.54 -5.43
N PHE A 53 -11.38 0.51 -5.30
CA PHE A 53 -9.94 0.44 -5.41
C PHE A 53 -9.30 0.19 -4.04
N THR A 54 -8.89 -1.06 -3.80
CA THR A 54 -8.24 -1.44 -2.53
C THR A 54 -6.85 -2.02 -2.74
N GLN A 55 -5.88 -1.61 -1.92
CA GLN A 55 -4.52 -2.13 -1.89
C GLN A 55 -4.27 -2.92 -0.61
N SER A 56 -3.72 -4.13 -0.78
CA SER A 56 -3.37 -4.99 0.34
C SER A 56 -2.12 -4.49 1.07
N ALA A 57 -2.00 -4.85 2.35
CA ALA A 57 -0.77 -4.62 3.09
C ALA A 57 0.41 -5.32 2.40
N ILE A 58 1.57 -4.67 2.44
CA ILE A 58 2.79 -5.31 1.99
C ILE A 58 3.24 -6.33 3.04
N VAL A 59 3.57 -7.54 2.60
CA VAL A 59 4.11 -8.60 3.44
C VAL A 59 5.61 -8.37 3.63
N LEU A 60 6.07 -8.11 4.86
CA LEU A 60 7.46 -7.75 5.15
C LEU A 60 8.46 -8.79 4.63
N GLU A 61 8.13 -10.07 4.77
CA GLU A 61 8.94 -11.19 4.31
C GLU A 61 9.19 -11.14 2.80
N SER A 62 8.20 -10.71 2.02
CA SER A 62 8.33 -10.55 0.57
C SER A 62 9.27 -9.40 0.19
N LEU A 63 9.29 -8.32 0.98
CA LEU A 63 10.21 -7.20 0.78
C LEU A 63 11.65 -7.62 1.09
N ILE A 64 11.86 -8.32 2.21
CA ILE A 64 13.18 -8.82 2.61
C ILE A 64 13.70 -9.78 1.55
N SER A 65 12.87 -10.72 1.09
CA SER A 65 13.22 -11.65 0.02
C SER A 65 13.64 -10.91 -1.25
N LYS A 66 12.84 -9.94 -1.71
CA LYS A 66 13.15 -9.15 -2.92
C LYS A 66 14.47 -8.39 -2.78
N PHE A 67 14.72 -7.79 -1.62
CA PHE A 67 15.96 -7.08 -1.33
C PHE A 67 17.20 -7.99 -1.34
N LEU A 68 17.10 -9.17 -0.73
CA LEU A 68 18.20 -10.15 -0.75
C LEU A 68 18.49 -10.64 -2.17
N PHE A 69 17.46 -10.91 -2.97
CA PHE A 69 17.63 -11.30 -4.37
C PHE A 69 18.28 -10.21 -5.22
N SER A 70 17.86 -8.95 -5.09
CA SER A 70 18.47 -7.85 -5.86
C SER A 70 19.96 -7.66 -5.55
N ARG A 71 20.38 -7.89 -4.29
CA ARG A 71 21.80 -7.85 -3.89
C ARG A 71 22.61 -9.01 -4.47
N ALA A 72 22.02 -10.19 -4.59
CA ALA A 72 22.67 -11.33 -5.22
C ALA A 72 22.87 -11.12 -6.73
N GLU A 73 21.90 -10.52 -7.42
CA GLU A 73 22.02 -10.16 -8.84
C GLU A 73 23.11 -9.09 -9.08
N GLU A 74 23.18 -8.05 -8.25
CA GLU A 74 24.27 -7.06 -8.30
C GLU A 74 25.65 -7.72 -8.17
N ALA A 75 25.82 -8.63 -7.22
CA ALA A 75 27.09 -9.35 -7.02
C ALA A 75 27.46 -10.24 -8.21
N ALA A 76 26.49 -10.82 -8.92
CA ALA A 76 26.72 -11.67 -10.09
C ALA A 76 27.10 -10.89 -11.36
N THR A 77 26.84 -9.57 -11.41
CA THR A 77 27.10 -8.73 -12.61
C THR A 77 28.40 -7.93 -12.55
N THR A 78 29.17 -8.03 -11.46
CA THR A 78 30.48 -7.36 -11.36
C THR A 78 31.53 -8.19 -12.11
N PRO A 79 32.13 -7.71 -13.21
CA PRO A 79 33.16 -8.46 -13.93
C PRO A 79 34.36 -8.70 -13.01
N GLN A 80 34.80 -9.95 -12.88
CA GLN A 80 36.06 -10.29 -12.25
C GLN A 80 37.18 -9.65 -13.08
N GLU A 81 37.78 -8.55 -12.60
CA GLU A 81 39.05 -8.05 -13.13
C GLU A 81 40.09 -9.17 -12.95
N THR A 82 40.48 -9.78 -14.07
CA THR A 82 41.58 -10.74 -14.14
C THR A 82 42.89 -10.01 -13.80
N PRO A 83 43.62 -10.41 -12.74
CA PRO A 83 44.92 -9.80 -12.44
C PRO A 83 45.91 -10.15 -13.56
N ASN A 84 46.59 -9.12 -14.06
CA ASN A 84 47.64 -9.20 -15.08
C ASN A 84 49.02 -9.38 -14.43
#